data_AF-A0A382Z2N6-F1
#
_entry.id   AF-A0A382Z2N6-F1
#
_cell.length_a   1.000
_cell.length_b   1.000
_cell.length_c   1.000
_cell.angle_alpha   90.00
_cell.angle_beta   90.00
_cell.angle_gamma   90.00
#
_symmetry.space_group_name_H-M   'P 1'
#
loop_
_entity.id
_entity.type
_entity.pdbx_description
1 polymer ?
#
loop_
_entity_poly.entity_id
_entity_poly.type
_entity_poly.pdbx_seq_one_letter_code
_entity_poly.pdbx_strand_id
1 'polypeptide(L)'
;MMGTGAFGILTIRDLGKVPQTFDDLSGYAKRFPLPAFLMTLFMLSLVGLPLTGGFIAKLQIFKAALEEGWVWLTVIAVLNSALSVYYYLRVVVFMYMREGAVAEGQAQQSSTMPGFAITGLAGTALAVLYLGIFPEAVLELASQSINALL
;
A
#
# COMPACT_ATOMS: atom_id res chain seq x y z
N MET A 1 -1.38 8.46 2.20
CA MET A 1 0.01 8.04 2.47
C MET A 1 0.40 6.76 1.74
N MET A 2 -0.39 5.68 1.80
CA MET A 2 -0.03 4.42 1.12
C MET A 2 -0.11 4.49 -0.41
N GLY A 3 -1.17 5.10 -0.95
CA GLY A 3 -1.30 5.32 -2.40
C GLY A 3 -0.17 6.19 -2.97
N THR A 4 0.18 7.28 -2.29
CA THR A 4 1.28 8.16 -2.69
C THR A 4 2.65 7.46 -2.67
N GLY A 5 2.89 6.56 -1.71
CA GLY A 5 4.11 5.73 -1.68
C GLY A 5 4.18 4.74 -2.84
N ALA A 6 3.07 4.04 -3.15
CA ALA A 6 3.00 3.14 -4.30
C ALA A 6 3.19 3.89 -5.63
N PHE A 7 2.52 5.01 -5.83
CA PHE A 7 2.71 5.84 -7.03
C PHE A 7 4.14 6.40 -7.14
N GLY A 8 4.78 6.76 -6.03
CA GLY A 8 6.18 7.19 -6.00
C GLY A 8 7.14 6.09 -6.49
N ILE A 9 6.88 4.82 -6.19
CA ILE A 9 7.72 3.72 -6.70
C ILE A 9 7.53 3.54 -8.21
N LEU A 10 6.29 3.67 -8.71
CA LEU A 10 6.00 3.57 -10.14
C LEU A 10 6.68 4.70 -10.95
N THR A 11 6.72 5.93 -10.42
CA THR A 11 7.36 7.05 -11.13
C THR A 11 8.88 6.91 -11.18
N ILE A 12 9.51 6.39 -10.11
CA ILE A 12 10.96 6.17 -10.03
C ILE A 12 11.38 5.00 -10.94
N ARG A 13 10.56 3.95 -11.01
CA ARG A 13 10.85 2.76 -11.80
C ARG A 13 11.10 3.07 -13.27
N ASP A 14 10.31 3.96 -13.86
CA ASP A 14 10.15 4.03 -15.32
C ASP A 14 10.45 5.41 -15.93
N LEU A 15 11.05 6.35 -15.18
CA LEU A 15 11.31 7.73 -15.64
C LEU A 15 10.09 8.36 -16.38
N GLY A 16 8.86 8.02 -15.96
CA GLY A 16 7.62 8.53 -16.56
C GLY A 16 6.83 7.59 -17.49
N LYS A 17 7.21 6.32 -17.69
CA LYS A 17 6.30 5.34 -18.32
C LYS A 17 5.42 4.66 -17.27
N VAL A 18 4.10 4.80 -17.40
CA VAL A 18 3.13 4.13 -16.50
C VAL A 18 2.94 2.69 -16.99
N PRO A 19 3.12 1.66 -16.14
CA PRO A 19 2.87 0.28 -16.54
C PRO A 19 1.42 0.15 -17.03
N GLN A 20 1.27 -0.40 -18.23
CA GLN A 20 -0.03 -0.55 -18.89
C GLN A 20 -0.64 -1.90 -18.54
N THR A 21 0.18 -2.87 -18.10
CA THR A 21 -0.27 -4.23 -17.80
C THR A 21 0.45 -4.79 -16.57
N PHE A 22 -0.20 -5.72 -15.86
CA PHE A 22 0.42 -6.42 -14.72
C PHE A 22 1.72 -7.15 -15.11
N ASP A 23 1.82 -7.59 -16.37
CA ASP A 23 3.03 -8.25 -16.89
C ASP A 23 4.25 -7.32 -16.94
N ASP A 24 4.05 -6.01 -17.05
CA ASP A 24 5.13 -5.04 -16.95
C ASP A 24 5.80 -5.11 -15.58
N LEU A 25 5.08 -5.53 -14.53
CA LEU A 25 5.62 -5.67 -13.18
C LEU A 25 6.41 -6.97 -12.94
N SER A 26 6.41 -7.88 -13.91
CA SER A 26 7.04 -9.20 -13.78
C SER A 26 8.54 -9.12 -13.56
N GLY A 27 9.06 -9.85 -12.56
CA GLY A 27 10.49 -9.91 -12.26
C GLY A 27 11.09 -8.63 -11.64
N TYR A 28 10.27 -7.63 -11.29
CA TYR A 28 10.75 -6.37 -10.72
C TYR A 28 11.54 -6.56 -9.41
N ALA A 29 11.15 -7.55 -8.58
CA ALA A 29 11.85 -7.86 -7.34
C ALA A 29 13.28 -8.36 -7.55
N LYS A 30 13.56 -9.06 -8.67
CA LYS A 30 14.90 -9.54 -9.00
C LYS A 30 15.83 -8.38 -9.41
N ARG A 31 15.28 -7.35 -10.06
CA ARG A 31 16.05 -6.19 -10.58
C ARG A 31 16.22 -5.08 -9.54
N PHE A 32 15.19 -4.81 -8.75
CA PHE A 32 15.17 -3.74 -7.74
C PHE A 32 14.52 -4.24 -6.45
N PRO A 33 15.27 -4.95 -5.59
CA PRO A 33 14.71 -5.63 -4.40
C PRO A 33 14.18 -4.65 -3.35
N LEU A 34 14.85 -3.52 -3.12
CA LEU A 34 14.45 -2.55 -2.10
C LEU A 34 13.12 -1.82 -2.45
N PRO A 35 12.93 -1.26 -3.67
CA PRO A 35 11.64 -0.71 -4.07
C PRO A 35 10.54 -1.76 -4.15
N ALA A 36 10.87 -2.99 -4.56
CA ALA A 36 9.89 -4.07 -4.58
C ALA A 36 9.39 -4.45 -3.18
N PHE A 37 10.27 -4.44 -2.18
CA PHE A 37 9.89 -4.62 -0.78
C PHE A 37 8.98 -3.50 -0.29
N LEU A 38 9.32 -2.24 -0.55
CA LEU A 38 8.48 -1.10 -0.15
C LEU A 38 7.11 -1.11 -0.83
N MET A 39 7.04 -1.44 -2.12
CA MET A 39 5.78 -1.59 -2.84
C MET A 39 4.92 -2.69 -2.20
N THR A 40 5.56 -3.82 -1.86
CA THR A 40 4.88 -4.92 -1.17
C THR A 40 4.34 -4.46 0.17
N LEU A 41 5.13 -3.74 0.96
CA LEU A 41 4.69 -3.20 2.24
C LEU A 41 3.47 -2.29 2.08
N PHE A 42 3.46 -1.40 1.08
CA PHE A 42 2.30 -0.54 0.81
C PHE A 42 1.06 -1.31 0.33
N MET A 43 1.24 -2.32 -0.54
CA MET A 43 0.13 -3.17 -1.01
C MET A 43 -0.46 -3.99 0.13
N LEU A 44 0.38 -4.61 0.97
CA LEU A 44 -0.03 -5.33 2.17
C LEU A 44 -0.73 -4.40 3.18
N SER A 45 -0.29 -3.14 3.25
CA SER A 45 -0.93 -2.14 4.08
C SER A 45 -2.28 -1.69 3.56
N LEU A 46 -2.48 -1.60 2.24
CA LEU A 46 -3.77 -1.34 1.59
C LEU A 46 -4.77 -2.49 1.73
N VAL A 47 -4.27 -3.74 1.68
CA VAL A 47 -5.08 -4.94 1.99
C VAL A 47 -5.69 -4.82 3.38
N GLY A 48 -4.95 -4.26 4.34
CA GLY A 48 -5.35 -4.21 5.73
C GLY A 48 -5.03 -5.51 6.45
N LEU A 49 -3.78 -5.96 6.35
CA LEU A 49 -3.28 -7.01 7.25
C LEU A 49 -3.32 -6.50 8.71
N PRO A 50 -3.49 -7.39 9.71
CA PRO A 50 -3.69 -7.01 11.11
C PRO A 50 -2.55 -6.19 11.75
N LEU A 51 -1.42 -6.02 11.05
CA LEU A 51 -0.27 -5.21 11.44
C LEU A 51 -0.26 -3.79 10.84
N THR A 52 -1.27 -3.41 10.06
CA THR A 52 -1.29 -2.13 9.33
C THR A 52 -2.45 -1.25 9.77
N GLY A 53 -2.22 0.08 9.80
CA GLY A 53 -3.23 1.04 10.27
C GLY A 53 -4.54 0.99 9.45
N GLY A 54 -4.48 0.48 8.22
CA GLY A 54 -5.65 0.27 7.37
C GLY A 54 -6.61 -0.80 7.89
N PHE A 55 -6.12 -1.81 8.63
CA PHE A 55 -6.98 -2.82 9.26
C PHE A 55 -7.74 -2.26 10.46
N ILE A 56 -7.02 -1.54 11.35
CA ILE A 56 -7.62 -0.93 12.54
C ILE A 56 -8.70 0.08 12.14
N ALA A 57 -8.45 0.90 11.11
CA ALA A 57 -9.44 1.82 10.58
C ALA A 57 -10.71 1.10 10.08
N LYS A 58 -10.57 0.02 9.29
CA LYS A 58 -11.71 -0.77 8.81
C LYS A 58 -12.48 -1.42 9.96
N LEU A 59 -11.79 -1.98 10.95
CA LEU A 59 -12.43 -2.58 12.13
C LEU A 59 -13.25 -1.57 12.92
N GLN A 60 -12.74 -0.35 13.13
CA GLN A 60 -13.50 0.70 13.83
C GLN A 60 -14.77 1.08 13.06
N ILE A 61 -14.69 1.19 11.74
CA ILE A 61 -15.86 1.45 10.87
C ILE A 61 -16.87 0.30 10.96
N PHE A 62 -16.42 -0.96 10.95
CA PHE A 62 -17.32 -2.11 11.07
C PHE A 62 -18.00 -2.17 12.43
N LYS A 63 -17.26 -1.86 13.51
CA LYS A 63 -17.82 -1.79 14.87
C LYS A 63 -18.90 -0.71 14.97
N ALA A 64 -18.60 0.52 14.54
CA ALA A 64 -19.55 1.62 14.55
C ALA A 64 -20.81 1.30 13.72
N ALA A 65 -20.65 0.69 12.54
CA ALA A 65 -21.78 0.28 11.71
C ALA A 65 -22.62 -0.84 12.32
N LEU A 66 -22.01 -1.77 13.08
CA LEU A 66 -22.76 -2.80 13.81
C LEU A 66 -23.52 -2.22 15.00
N GLU A 67 -22.93 -1.27 15.73
CA GLU A 67 -23.56 -0.60 16.87
C GLU A 67 -24.80 0.21 16.45
N GLU A 68 -24.77 0.81 15.26
CA GLU A 68 -25.91 1.47 14.60
C GLU A 68 -26.92 0.49 13.95
N GLY A 69 -26.65 -0.82 14.01
CA GLY A 69 -27.52 -1.87 13.44
C GLY A 69 -27.45 -2.03 11.92
N TRP A 70 -26.47 -1.40 11.25
CA TRP A 70 -26.30 -1.43 9.79
C TRP A 70 -25.56 -2.69 9.30
N VAL A 71 -26.06 -3.86 9.70
CA VAL A 71 -25.43 -5.16 9.45
C VAL A 71 -25.17 -5.41 7.96
N TRP A 72 -26.11 -5.04 7.08
CA TRP A 72 -25.99 -5.23 5.64
C TRP A 72 -24.82 -4.43 5.03
N LEU A 73 -24.61 -3.18 5.47
CA LEU A 73 -23.49 -2.36 5.01
C LEU A 73 -22.15 -2.95 5.44
N THR A 74 -22.08 -3.48 6.67
CA THR A 74 -20.87 -4.15 7.15
C THR A 74 -20.56 -5.40 6.34
N VAL A 75 -21.55 -6.22 6.00
CA VAL A 75 -21.34 -7.41 5.16
C VAL A 75 -20.77 -7.03 3.79
N ILE A 76 -21.34 -6.02 3.12
CA ILE A 76 -20.82 -5.53 1.83
C ILE A 76 -19.39 -5.02 1.99
N ALA A 77 -19.10 -4.26 3.04
CA ALA A 77 -17.78 -3.69 3.26
C ALA A 77 -16.71 -4.78 3.55
N VAL A 78 -17.07 -5.82 4.30
CA VAL A 78 -16.21 -6.99 4.54
C VAL A 78 -15.94 -7.74 3.24
N LEU A 79 -16.97 -8.01 2.43
CA LEU A 79 -16.82 -8.67 1.13
C LEU A 79 -15.93 -7.87 0.18
N ASN A 80 -16.12 -6.54 0.11
CA ASN A 80 -15.27 -5.67 -0.70
C ASN A 80 -13.81 -5.67 -0.20
N SER A 81 -13.61 -5.71 1.11
CA SER A 81 -12.27 -5.84 1.69
C SER A 81 -11.62 -7.19 1.33
N ALA A 82 -12.38 -8.29 1.39
CA ALA A 82 -11.90 -9.61 0.98
C ALA A 82 -11.52 -9.65 -0.50
N LEU A 83 -12.35 -9.05 -1.36
CA LEU A 83 -12.09 -8.94 -2.80
C LEU A 83 -10.83 -8.08 -3.08
N SER A 84 -10.61 -7.03 -2.31
CA SER A 84 -9.42 -6.17 -2.45
C SER A 84 -8.11 -6.94 -2.23
N VAL A 85 -8.11 -7.97 -1.38
CA VAL A 85 -6.95 -8.82 -1.11
C VAL A 85 -6.46 -9.49 -2.38
N TYR A 86 -7.37 -10.00 -3.20
CA TYR A 86 -7.02 -10.63 -4.48
C TYR A 86 -6.30 -9.64 -5.41
N TYR A 87 -6.84 -8.44 -5.60
CA TYR A 87 -6.24 -7.46 -6.50
C TYR A 87 -4.87 -6.97 -6.05
N TYR A 88 -4.67 -6.74 -4.74
CA TYR A 88 -3.38 -6.27 -4.23
C TYR A 88 -2.33 -7.37 -4.15
N LEU A 89 -2.68 -8.59 -3.73
CA LEU A 89 -1.74 -9.71 -3.74
C LEU A 89 -1.32 -10.08 -5.16
N ARG A 90 -2.22 -9.95 -6.14
CA ARG A 90 -1.87 -10.18 -7.56
C ARG A 90 -0.69 -9.30 -8.00
N VAL A 91 -0.63 -8.04 -7.56
CA VAL A 91 0.52 -7.14 -7.85
C VAL A 91 1.82 -7.72 -7.29
N VAL A 92 1.80 -8.16 -6.03
CA VAL A 92 2.98 -8.75 -5.35
C VAL A 92 3.41 -10.05 -6.04
N VAL A 93 2.46 -10.91 -6.39
CA VAL A 93 2.72 -12.18 -7.10
C VAL A 93 3.40 -11.93 -8.43
N PHE A 94 2.94 -10.97 -9.23
CA PHE A 94 3.59 -10.64 -10.49
C PHE A 94 5.02 -10.12 -10.26
N MET A 95 5.23 -9.29 -9.24
CA MET A 95 6.57 -8.75 -8.93
C MET A 95 7.61 -9.79 -8.52
N TYR A 96 7.21 -10.81 -7.75
CA TYR A 96 8.13 -11.80 -7.16
C TYR A 96 8.14 -13.16 -7.86
N MET A 97 6.97 -13.63 -8.31
CA MET A 97 6.78 -15.02 -8.76
C MET A 97 6.72 -15.17 -10.28
N ARG A 98 6.52 -14.08 -11.03
CA ARG A 98 6.63 -14.13 -12.50
C ARG A 98 8.04 -13.79 -12.95
N GLU A 99 8.55 -14.61 -13.86
CA GLU A 99 9.76 -14.33 -14.60
C GLU A 99 9.45 -13.23 -15.62
N GLY A 100 10.19 -12.12 -15.55
CA GLY A 100 9.98 -10.99 -16.44
C GLY A 100 10.34 -11.36 -17.88
N ALA A 101 9.44 -11.11 -18.82
CA ALA A 101 9.66 -11.32 -20.26
C ALA A 101 10.64 -10.32 -20.89
N VAL A 102 11.34 -9.50 -20.10
CA VAL A 102 12.24 -8.45 -20.59
C VAL A 102 13.67 -8.94 -20.49
N ALA A 103 14.27 -9.10 -21.68
CA ALA A 103 15.60 -9.63 -21.95
C ALA A 103 16.68 -9.22 -20.94
N GLU A 104 17.55 -10.19 -20.64
CA GLU A 104 18.76 -10.13 -19.81
C GLU A 104 19.79 -9.02 -20.18
N GLY A 105 19.47 -8.11 -21.11
CA GLY A 105 20.38 -7.10 -21.67
C GLY A 105 20.10 -5.64 -21.30
N GLN A 106 19.01 -5.28 -20.61
CA GLN A 106 18.78 -3.89 -20.15
C GLN A 106 19.19 -3.64 -18.70
N ALA A 107 20.05 -4.49 -18.13
CA ALA A 107 20.53 -4.41 -16.75
C ALA A 107 21.41 -3.18 -16.44
N GLN A 108 21.67 -2.27 -17.38
CA GLN A 108 22.63 -1.18 -17.20
C GLN A 108 22.05 0.20 -17.52
N GLN A 109 20.95 0.58 -16.89
CA GLN A 109 20.78 1.98 -16.52
C GLN A 109 20.59 2.01 -15.02
N SER A 110 21.73 2.18 -14.33
CA SER A 110 21.82 2.64 -12.96
C SER A 110 21.22 4.04 -12.92
N SER A 111 19.90 4.13 -12.97
CA SER A 111 19.17 5.32 -12.56
C SER A 111 19.40 5.41 -11.07
N THR A 112 20.51 6.04 -10.67
CA THR A 112 20.80 6.37 -9.28
C THR A 112 19.55 7.00 -8.72
N MET A 113 18.84 6.28 -7.84
CA MET A 113 17.66 6.82 -7.21
C MET A 113 18.06 8.14 -6.56
N PRO A 114 17.43 9.26 -6.91
CA PRO A 114 17.72 10.52 -6.26
C PRO A 114 17.52 10.32 -4.76
N GLY A 115 18.51 10.65 -3.92
CA GLY A 115 18.46 10.35 -2.49
C GLY A 115 17.20 10.88 -1.78
N PHE A 116 16.63 11.99 -2.29
CA PHE A 116 15.36 12.56 -1.83
C PHE A 116 14.14 11.65 -2.06
N ALA A 117 14.14 10.85 -3.13
CA ALA A 117 13.06 9.92 -3.42
C ALA A 117 13.07 8.73 -2.45
N ILE A 118 14.27 8.27 -2.06
CA ILE A 118 14.45 7.21 -1.06
C ILE A 118 14.00 7.70 0.32
N THR A 119 14.37 8.92 0.72
CA THR A 119 13.96 9.47 2.03
C THR A 119 12.46 9.72 2.12
N GLY A 120 11.82 10.19 1.04
CA GLY A 120 10.35 10.32 0.98
C GLY A 120 9.64 8.97 1.06
N LEU A 121 10.19 7.94 0.40
CA LEU A 121 9.67 6.57 0.46
C LEU A 121 9.85 5.93 1.83
N ALA A 122 11.02 6.08 2.43
CA ALA A 122 11.28 5.63 3.80
C ALA A 122 10.39 6.35 4.80
N GLY A 123 10.18 7.67 4.65
CA GLY A 123 9.28 8.45 5.49
C GLY A 123 7.83 7.99 5.39
N THR A 124 7.34 7.69 4.18
CA THR A 124 5.97 7.16 3.99
C THR A 124 5.82 5.74 4.51
N ALA A 125 6.83 4.88 4.36
CA ALA A 125 6.84 3.53 4.94
C ALA A 125 6.87 3.57 6.47
N LEU A 126 7.72 4.42 7.06
CA LEU A 126 7.77 4.64 8.50
C LEU A 126 6.45 5.21 9.04
N ALA A 127 5.86 6.17 8.34
CA ALA A 127 4.55 6.71 8.72
C ALA A 127 3.46 5.63 8.69
N VAL A 128 3.46 4.74 7.67
CA VAL A 128 2.53 3.62 7.57
C VAL A 128 2.69 2.62 8.71
N LEU A 129 3.93 2.28 9.06
CA LEU A 129 4.23 1.39 10.18
C LEU A 129 3.89 2.04 11.53
N TYR A 130 4.23 3.31 11.71
CA TYR A 130 3.91 4.07 12.92
C TYR A 130 2.39 4.16 13.15
N LEU A 131 1.62 4.44 12.10
CA LEU A 131 0.15 4.44 12.16
C LEU A 131 -0.46 3.05 12.40
N GLY A 132 0.24 1.98 12.02
CA GLY A 132 -0.15 0.61 12.32
C GLY A 132 0.10 0.22 13.77
N ILE A 133 1.23 0.64 14.35
CA ILE A 133 1.63 0.31 15.72
C ILE A 133 0.95 1.22 16.74
N PHE A 134 0.76 2.51 16.42
CA PHE A 134 0.15 3.52 17.31
C PHE A 134 -1.05 4.20 16.65
N PRO A 135 -2.18 3.48 16.44
CA PRO A 135 -3.39 4.07 15.87
C PRO A 135 -4.07 5.08 16.81
N GLU A 136 -3.82 4.98 18.13
CA GLU A 136 -4.47 5.79 19.17
C GLU A 136 -4.23 7.29 19.01
N ALA A 137 -3.00 7.71 18.67
CA ALA A 137 -2.69 9.13 18.49
C ALA A 137 -3.52 9.80 17.39
N VAL A 138 -3.84 9.06 16.31
CA VAL A 138 -4.65 9.59 15.19
C VAL A 138 -6.13 9.56 15.54
N LEU A 139 -6.59 8.52 16.24
CA LEU A 139 -7.97 8.42 16.71
C LEU A 139 -8.30 9.54 17.70
N GLU A 140 -7.38 9.88 18.60
CA GLU A 140 -7.57 10.93 19.59
C GLU A 140 -7.66 12.32 18.95
N LEU A 141 -6.81 12.62 17.95
CA LEU A 141 -6.91 13.83 17.13
C LEU A 141 -8.23 13.91 16.33
N ALA A 142 -8.71 12.79 15.81
CA ALA A 142 -9.97 12.73 15.10
C ALA A 142 -11.15 13.01 16.04
N SER A 143 -11.17 12.40 17.23
CA SER A 143 -12.19 12.66 18.26
C SER A 143 -12.16 14.11 18.74
N GLN A 144 -10.98 14.70 18.94
CA GLN A 144 -10.87 16.12 19.31
C GLN A 144 -11.41 17.04 18.21
N SER A 145 -11.17 16.73 16.94
CA SER A 145 -11.67 17.52 15.81
C SER A 145 -13.21 17.45 15.69
N ILE A 146 -13.80 16.28 15.95
CA ILE A 146 -15.26 16.09 15.96
C ILE A 146 -15.89 16.89 17.12
N ASN A 147 -15.29 16.83 18.30
CA ASN A 147 -15.78 17.57 19.47
C ASN A 147 -15.58 19.09 19.36
N ALA A 148 -14.68 19.56 18.49
CA ALA A 148 -14.52 20.99 18.21
C ALA A 148 -15.56 21.53 17.21
N LEU A 149 -16.27 20.63 16.50
CA LEU A 149 -17.32 20.96 15.53
C LEU A 149 -18.75 20.82 16.09
N LEU A 150 -18.90 20.19 17.26
CA LEU A 150 -20.15 20.07 18.02
C LEU A 150 -20.20 21.13 19.13
#